data_AF-A0AAN7PJ04-F1
#
_entry.id   AF-A0AAN7PJ04-F1
#
_cell.length_a   1.000
_cell.length_b   1.000
_cell.length_c   1.000
_cell.angle_alpha   90.00
_cell.angle_beta   90.00
_cell.angle_gamma   90.00
#
_symmetry.space_group_name_H-M   'P 1'
#
loop_
_entity.id
_entity.type
_entity.pdbx_description
1 polymer ?
#
loop_
_entity_poly.entity_id
_entity_poly.type
_entity_poly.pdbx_seq_one_letter_code
_entity_poly.pdbx_strand_id
1 'polypeptide(L)'
;MSKKQNRILNTLSISLPDDRPITGIQIVESVDKCPVGFTVISRTYDQDQDADLWREGSFLKRKTERYLCLSKTQGLSGYVVKEIIIVNDKIPPEGYCLLNRTVDTEQRAWRKKQLCYRLAPRKSAILAVTDIIICSRLKKAPEGFTLAGEINGVIVCYKMGNVQDTESHGENGNKPPERPPRPTVPFSPMYPTIDNEEHDYEILNPDYNRPARPAPVRPAPTTPAASGPAHTLSSTHHALAGVPFIINPKFMNSTSADKMQIPMIKARTMQQLLKDYSYDFSVERQ
;
A
#
# COMPACT_ATOMS: atom_id res chain seq x y z
N MET A 1 10.63 -17.99 19.43
CA MET A 1 11.50 -16.78 19.50
C MET A 1 11.20 -15.72 18.42
N SER A 2 10.54 -16.07 17.30
CA SER A 2 10.25 -15.16 16.17
C SER A 2 9.33 -13.95 16.48
N LYS A 3 8.32 -14.07 17.36
CA LYS A 3 7.39 -12.95 17.67
C LYS A 3 8.06 -11.76 18.37
N LYS A 4 9.15 -11.99 19.11
CA LYS A 4 9.83 -10.94 19.91
C LYS A 4 10.77 -10.09 19.05
N GLN A 5 11.43 -10.70 18.05
CA GLN A 5 12.26 -9.98 17.07
C GLN A 5 11.42 -9.04 16.17
N ASN A 6 10.24 -9.47 15.72
CA ASN A 6 9.35 -8.62 14.93
C ASN A 6 8.87 -7.38 15.70
N ARG A 7 8.64 -7.50 17.02
CA ARG A 7 8.30 -6.35 17.86
C ARG A 7 9.46 -5.36 17.98
N ILE A 8 10.69 -5.85 18.14
CA ILE A 8 11.87 -4.98 18.28
C ILE A 8 12.17 -4.25 16.96
N LEU A 9 12.06 -4.93 15.81
CA LEU A 9 12.23 -4.27 14.51
C LEU A 9 11.14 -3.22 14.23
N ASN A 10 9.89 -3.49 14.59
CA ASN A 10 8.82 -2.48 14.55
C ASN A 10 9.03 -1.32 15.53
N THR A 11 9.75 -1.55 16.64
CA THR A 11 10.05 -0.50 17.62
C THR A 11 11.24 0.36 17.18
N LEU A 12 12.21 -0.23 16.48
CA LEU A 12 13.37 0.48 15.93
C LEU A 12 13.05 1.19 14.60
N SER A 13 12.07 0.73 13.83
CA SER A 13 11.53 1.48 12.67
C SER A 13 10.74 2.74 13.06
N ILE A 14 10.52 2.97 14.37
CA ILE A 14 9.97 4.23 14.90
C ILE A 14 11.10 5.28 15.06
N SER A 15 12.38 4.88 15.00
CA SER A 15 13.53 5.78 15.21
C SER A 15 13.94 6.60 13.98
N LEU A 16 13.43 6.26 12.80
CA LEU A 16 13.64 7.03 11.57
C LEU A 16 12.30 7.21 10.86
N PRO A 17 12.03 8.39 10.26
CA PRO A 17 10.79 8.61 9.53
C PRO A 17 10.66 7.64 8.34
N ASP A 18 9.57 6.85 8.32
CA ASP A 18 9.23 5.98 7.18
C ASP A 18 8.52 6.80 6.10
N ASP A 19 9.33 7.37 5.19
CA ASP A 19 8.84 8.19 4.07
C ASP A 19 8.26 7.38 2.90
N ARG A 20 8.02 6.07 3.04
CA ARG A 20 7.34 5.30 1.99
C ARG A 20 5.91 5.78 1.79
N PRO A 21 5.35 5.72 0.56
CA PRO A 21 3.95 6.04 0.33
C PRO A 21 2.99 5.15 1.13
N ILE A 22 1.93 5.76 1.69
CA ILE A 22 0.79 5.02 2.22
C ILE A 22 0.08 4.31 1.06
N THR A 23 -0.14 3.02 1.21
CA THR A 23 -0.82 2.16 0.23
C THR A 23 -2.21 1.75 0.71
N GLY A 24 -2.49 1.85 2.00
CA GLY A 24 -3.80 1.50 2.58
C GLY A 24 -4.15 2.35 3.79
N ILE A 25 -5.44 2.66 3.91
CA ILE A 25 -6.03 3.34 5.06
C ILE A 25 -7.24 2.55 5.52
N GLN A 26 -7.38 2.33 6.82
CA GLN A 26 -8.51 1.68 7.45
C GLN A 26 -8.91 2.42 8.73
N ILE A 27 -10.07 2.08 9.29
CA ILE A 27 -10.56 2.65 10.54
C ILE A 27 -11.00 1.52 11.47
N VAL A 28 -10.64 1.62 12.76
CA VAL A 28 -11.02 0.65 13.81
C VAL A 28 -11.74 1.35 14.94
N GLU A 29 -12.56 0.61 15.67
CA GLU A 29 -13.15 1.06 16.93
C GLU A 29 -12.15 0.98 18.09
N SER A 30 -11.33 -0.07 18.13
CA SER A 30 -10.35 -0.28 19.19
C SER A 30 -8.92 -0.30 18.66
N VAL A 31 -8.02 0.43 19.32
CA VAL A 31 -6.57 0.49 18.99
C VAL A 31 -5.93 -0.91 18.96
N ASP A 32 -6.33 -1.78 19.88
CA ASP A 32 -5.81 -3.17 19.98
C ASP A 32 -6.30 -4.08 18.85
N LYS A 33 -7.29 -3.63 18.07
CA LYS A 33 -7.83 -4.34 16.90
C LYS A 33 -7.26 -3.81 15.59
N CYS A 34 -6.19 -3.00 15.63
CA CYS A 34 -5.45 -2.61 14.44
C CYS A 34 -5.03 -3.85 13.62
N PRO A 35 -5.39 -3.93 12.33
CA PRO A 35 -5.08 -5.08 11.49
C PRO A 35 -3.57 -5.31 11.33
N VAL A 36 -3.19 -6.57 11.06
CA VAL A 36 -1.80 -6.92 10.80
C VAL A 36 -1.27 -6.16 9.58
N GLY A 37 -0.08 -5.58 9.69
CA GLY A 37 0.53 -4.78 8.63
C GLY A 37 0.04 -3.32 8.60
N PHE A 38 -0.81 -2.91 9.54
CA PHE A 38 -1.19 -1.52 9.76
C PHE A 38 -0.60 -0.97 11.06
N THR A 39 -0.43 0.34 11.08
CA THR A 39 -0.04 1.14 12.26
C THR A 39 -1.18 2.09 12.58
N VAL A 40 -1.61 2.10 13.84
CA VAL A 40 -2.72 2.94 14.31
C VAL A 40 -2.23 4.31 14.75
N ILE A 41 -2.97 5.36 14.41
CA ILE A 41 -2.76 6.71 14.94
C ILE A 41 -3.68 6.85 16.16
N SER A 42 -3.12 6.54 17.34
CA SER A 42 -3.85 6.60 18.62
C SER A 42 -3.63 7.90 19.39
N ARG A 43 -2.60 8.67 19.03
CA ARG A 43 -2.22 9.90 19.72
C ARG A 43 -2.10 11.09 18.77
N THR A 44 -2.47 12.28 19.27
CA THR A 44 -2.32 13.53 18.52
C THR A 44 -0.86 13.96 18.50
N TYR A 45 -0.43 14.51 17.38
CA TYR A 45 0.94 14.96 17.14
C TYR A 45 1.38 16.07 18.09
N ASP A 46 0.47 17.00 18.40
CA ASP A 46 0.80 18.25 19.09
C ASP A 46 0.83 18.15 20.62
N GLN A 47 0.01 17.27 21.20
CA GLN A 47 -0.21 17.22 22.65
C GLN A 47 -0.19 15.79 23.23
N ASP A 48 0.12 14.80 22.40
CA ASP A 48 0.06 13.37 22.75
C ASP A 48 -1.30 12.99 23.40
N GLN A 49 -2.41 13.60 22.96
CA GLN A 49 -3.74 13.31 23.48
C GLN A 49 -4.42 12.21 22.67
N ASP A 50 -5.56 11.70 23.14
CA ASP A 50 -6.36 10.72 22.40
C ASP A 50 -6.74 11.22 21.00
N ALA A 51 -6.37 10.46 19.96
CA ALA A 51 -6.61 10.80 18.56
C ALA A 51 -7.99 10.34 18.05
N ASP A 52 -8.91 9.99 18.96
CA ASP A 52 -10.26 9.56 18.63
C ASP A 52 -10.96 10.54 17.66
N LEU A 53 -11.35 10.01 16.50
CA LEU A 53 -12.03 10.75 15.43
C LEU A 53 -13.55 10.80 15.64
N TRP A 54 -14.11 10.10 16.62
CA TRP A 54 -15.55 10.08 16.92
C TRP A 54 -15.95 10.94 18.13
N ARG A 55 -14.97 11.50 18.85
CA ARG A 55 -15.12 12.21 20.13
C ARG A 55 -16.44 12.99 20.33
N GLU A 56 -17.04 12.80 21.49
CA GLU A 56 -18.14 13.61 22.00
C GLU A 56 -17.73 14.35 23.28
N GLY A 57 -18.21 15.59 23.44
CA GLY A 57 -18.14 16.31 24.72
C GLY A 57 -19.19 15.87 25.74
N SER A 58 -19.79 14.68 25.59
CA SER A 58 -20.88 14.19 26.43
C SER A 58 -20.42 13.03 27.31
N PHE A 59 -20.29 13.30 28.61
CA PHE A 59 -19.77 12.38 29.63
C PHE A 59 -20.74 11.25 30.05
N LEU A 60 -21.94 11.18 29.46
CA LEU A 60 -23.03 10.32 29.93
C LEU A 60 -23.34 9.10 29.05
N LYS A 61 -22.61 8.92 27.93
CA LYS A 61 -22.83 7.79 26.99
C LYS A 61 -21.59 6.90 26.93
N ARG A 62 -21.81 5.63 26.54
CA ARG A 62 -20.73 4.68 26.24
C ARG A 62 -19.80 5.29 25.20
N LYS A 63 -18.50 5.37 25.52
CA LYS A 63 -17.47 5.92 24.64
C LYS A 63 -17.46 5.10 23.34
N THR A 64 -17.78 5.75 22.23
CA THR A 64 -17.64 5.19 20.88
C THR A 64 -16.42 5.86 20.31
N GLU A 65 -15.40 5.09 19.98
CA GLU A 65 -14.11 5.59 19.53
C GLU A 65 -13.84 5.17 18.09
N ARG A 66 -13.06 5.97 17.36
CA ARG A 66 -12.60 5.64 16.02
C ARG A 66 -11.16 6.08 15.81
N TYR A 67 -10.32 5.16 15.37
CA TYR A 67 -8.90 5.39 15.12
C TYR A 67 -8.52 5.05 13.69
N LEU A 68 -7.68 5.90 13.08
CA LEU A 68 -7.17 5.68 11.75
C LEU A 68 -6.00 4.68 11.80
N CYS A 69 -5.97 3.76 10.85
CA CYS A 69 -4.92 2.77 10.68
C CYS A 69 -4.29 2.95 9.29
N LEU A 70 -2.96 3.01 9.23
CA LEU A 70 -2.20 3.24 8.01
C LEU A 70 -1.37 2.02 7.65
N SER A 71 -1.23 1.73 6.36
CA SER A 71 -0.25 0.76 5.89
C SER A 71 0.57 1.31 4.74
N LYS A 72 1.84 0.89 4.71
CA LYS A 72 2.80 1.09 3.61
C LYS A 72 2.96 -0.15 2.74
N THR A 73 2.35 -1.27 3.15
CA THR A 73 2.55 -2.59 2.54
C THR A 73 1.23 -3.28 2.19
N GLN A 74 0.14 -2.93 2.87
CA GLN A 74 -1.21 -3.44 2.65
C GLN A 74 -2.04 -2.42 1.89
N GLY A 75 -2.98 -2.88 1.08
CA GLY A 75 -3.87 -2.02 0.29
C GLY A 75 -4.09 -2.58 -1.11
N LEU A 76 -4.54 -1.72 -2.03
CA LEU A 76 -4.72 -2.12 -3.41
C LEU A 76 -3.34 -2.20 -4.10
N SER A 77 -2.99 -3.38 -4.60
CA SER A 77 -1.69 -3.65 -5.22
C SER A 77 -1.39 -2.67 -6.36
N GLY A 78 -0.22 -2.04 -6.31
CA GLY A 78 0.22 -1.08 -7.33
C GLY A 78 -0.40 0.31 -7.21
N TYR A 79 -1.15 0.60 -6.14
CA TYR A 79 -1.72 1.91 -5.86
C TYR A 79 -1.14 2.53 -4.59
N VAL A 80 -1.14 3.85 -4.55
CA VAL A 80 -0.74 4.68 -3.41
C VAL A 80 -1.82 5.71 -3.12
N VAL A 81 -1.90 6.16 -1.88
CA VAL A 81 -2.77 7.27 -1.48
C VAL A 81 -2.18 8.56 -2.03
N LYS A 82 -2.94 9.24 -2.88
CA LYS A 82 -2.53 10.49 -3.53
C LYS A 82 -3.00 11.72 -2.76
N GLU A 83 -4.20 11.66 -2.20
CA GLU A 83 -4.86 12.84 -1.63
C GLU A 83 -5.86 12.43 -0.55
N ILE A 84 -6.06 13.32 0.42
CA ILE A 84 -6.98 13.12 1.56
C ILE A 84 -7.76 14.40 1.77
N ILE A 85 -9.07 14.27 1.91
CA ILE A 85 -9.97 15.39 2.18
C ILE A 85 -10.96 15.01 3.29
N ILE A 86 -11.39 16.01 4.05
CA ILE A 86 -12.52 15.86 4.97
C ILE A 86 -13.75 16.48 4.34
N VAL A 87 -14.78 15.66 4.10
CA VAL A 87 -16.06 16.10 3.54
C VAL A 87 -17.17 15.98 4.58
N ASN A 88 -18.23 16.77 4.43
CA ASN A 88 -19.47 16.57 5.17
C ASN A 88 -20.18 15.30 4.67
N ASP A 89 -21.11 14.73 5.45
CA ASP A 89 -21.88 13.48 5.23
C ASP A 89 -22.66 13.50 3.90
N LYS A 90 -21.92 13.41 2.80
CA LYS A 90 -22.32 13.48 1.40
C LYS A 90 -21.54 12.42 0.63
N ILE A 91 -22.09 12.01 -0.50
CA ILE A 91 -21.44 11.11 -1.47
C ILE A 91 -19.99 11.58 -1.69
N PRO A 92 -18.99 10.69 -1.63
CA PRO A 92 -17.60 11.07 -1.86
C PRO A 92 -17.46 11.75 -3.23
N PRO A 93 -16.61 12.78 -3.37
CA PRO A 93 -16.34 13.39 -4.66
C PRO A 93 -15.83 12.38 -5.68
N GLU A 94 -15.97 12.70 -6.97
CA GLU A 94 -15.53 11.80 -8.04
C GLU A 94 -14.05 11.41 -7.87
N GLY A 95 -13.78 10.10 -7.97
CA GLY A 95 -12.44 9.54 -7.81
C GLY A 95 -11.97 9.37 -6.37
N TYR A 96 -12.79 9.69 -5.36
CA TYR A 96 -12.47 9.44 -3.95
C TYR A 96 -13.12 8.17 -3.41
N CYS A 97 -12.36 7.44 -2.62
CA CYS A 97 -12.78 6.31 -1.83
C CYS A 97 -13.26 6.77 -0.45
N LEU A 98 -14.26 6.07 0.09
CA LEU A 98 -14.82 6.33 1.41
C LEU A 98 -14.57 5.15 2.34
N LEU A 99 -14.18 5.43 3.58
CA LEU A 99 -14.11 4.45 4.67
C LEU A 99 -15.45 4.39 5.39
N ASN A 100 -16.42 3.60 4.92
CA ASN A 100 -17.78 3.65 5.48
C ASN A 100 -17.94 2.94 6.83
N ARG A 101 -17.13 1.92 7.10
CA ARG A 101 -17.23 1.05 8.29
C ARG A 101 -15.90 0.80 8.96
N THR A 102 -15.95 0.49 10.25
CA THR A 102 -14.82 -0.02 11.00
C THR A 102 -14.53 -1.46 10.58
N VAL A 103 -13.25 -1.79 10.43
CA VAL A 103 -12.84 -3.11 9.94
C VAL A 103 -12.89 -4.19 11.01
N ASP A 104 -12.92 -3.80 12.28
CA ASP A 104 -12.97 -4.71 13.43
C ASP A 104 -14.40 -5.02 13.89
N THR A 105 -15.30 -4.04 13.83
CA THR A 105 -16.68 -4.16 14.36
C THR A 105 -17.79 -3.95 13.32
N GLU A 106 -17.44 -3.63 12.06
CA GLU A 106 -18.39 -3.32 10.97
C GLU A 106 -19.38 -2.19 11.32
N GLN A 107 -19.03 -1.36 12.29
CA GLN A 107 -19.85 -0.23 12.73
C GLN A 107 -19.61 0.98 11.83
N ARG A 108 -20.55 1.93 11.84
CA ARG A 108 -20.40 3.19 11.09
C ARG A 108 -19.10 3.90 11.50
N ALA A 109 -18.29 4.27 10.50
CA ALA A 109 -16.98 4.91 10.70
C ALA A 109 -17.06 6.39 11.09
N TRP A 110 -18.05 7.11 10.54
CA TRP A 110 -18.15 8.56 10.66
C TRP A 110 -19.50 9.05 11.17
N ARG A 111 -19.55 10.30 11.62
CA ARG A 111 -20.78 10.96 12.09
C ARG A 111 -21.27 11.98 11.08
N LYS A 112 -20.76 13.22 11.22
CA LYS A 112 -21.14 14.37 10.38
C LYS A 112 -20.12 14.62 9.29
N LYS A 113 -18.83 14.58 9.63
CA LYS A 113 -17.75 14.69 8.66
C LYS A 113 -17.04 13.36 8.53
N GLN A 114 -16.48 13.11 7.37
CA GLN A 114 -15.82 11.85 7.01
C GLN A 114 -14.55 12.10 6.23
N LEU A 115 -13.58 11.22 6.44
CA LEU A 115 -12.34 11.19 5.66
C LEU A 115 -12.59 10.43 4.36
N CYS A 116 -12.29 11.09 3.25
CA CYS A 116 -12.22 10.50 1.93
C CYS A 116 -10.77 10.58 1.43
N TYR A 117 -10.36 9.58 0.64
CA TYR A 117 -9.01 9.55 0.08
C TYR A 117 -9.04 9.14 -1.38
N ARG A 118 -8.08 9.61 -2.16
CA ARG A 118 -7.93 9.26 -3.57
C ARG A 118 -6.73 8.34 -3.75
N LEU A 119 -6.92 7.29 -4.55
CA LEU A 119 -5.83 6.41 -4.97
C LEU A 119 -5.28 6.85 -6.32
N ALA A 120 -3.98 6.62 -6.52
CA ALA A 120 -3.34 6.73 -7.82
C ALA A 120 -2.45 5.52 -8.09
N PRO A 121 -2.31 5.09 -9.36
CA PRO A 121 -1.33 4.06 -9.70
C PRO A 121 0.08 4.53 -9.30
N ARG A 122 0.81 3.68 -8.60
CA ARG A 122 2.17 3.96 -8.11
C ARG A 122 3.10 4.38 -9.25
N LYS A 123 2.98 3.71 -10.41
CA LYS A 123 3.83 3.95 -11.59
C LYS A 123 3.68 5.34 -12.21
N SER A 124 2.55 6.03 -11.99
CA SER A 124 2.29 7.36 -12.55
C SER A 124 2.26 8.48 -11.51
N ALA A 125 2.39 8.15 -10.22
CA ALA A 125 2.43 9.12 -9.14
C ALA A 125 3.88 9.57 -8.89
N ILE A 126 4.12 10.88 -8.97
CA ILE A 126 5.40 11.49 -8.55
C ILE A 126 5.37 11.68 -7.03
N LEU A 127 4.30 12.30 -6.53
CA LEU A 127 4.08 12.51 -5.11
C LEU A 127 2.92 11.65 -4.59
N ALA A 128 3.05 11.18 -3.36
CA ALA A 128 2.00 10.46 -2.64
C ALA A 128 2.02 10.84 -1.16
N VAL A 129 0.95 10.50 -0.46
CA VAL A 129 0.86 10.70 0.98
C VAL A 129 1.82 9.74 1.68
N THR A 130 2.74 10.27 2.47
CA THR A 130 3.74 9.51 3.24
C THR A 130 3.51 9.58 4.73
N ASP A 131 2.65 10.45 5.23
CA ASP A 131 2.27 10.43 6.65
C ASP A 131 0.91 11.10 6.87
N ILE A 132 0.24 10.74 7.97
CA ILE A 132 -0.99 11.39 8.42
C ILE A 132 -0.88 11.63 9.92
N ILE A 133 -1.14 12.86 10.33
CA ILE A 133 -1.15 13.25 11.74
C ILE A 133 -2.50 13.84 12.12
N ILE A 134 -2.85 13.67 13.40
CA ILE A 134 -4.03 14.27 14.02
C ILE A 134 -3.56 15.33 15.00
N CYS A 135 -4.15 16.52 14.96
CA CYS A 135 -3.81 17.63 15.84
C CYS A 135 -5.04 18.07 16.64
N SER A 136 -4.83 18.38 17.92
CA SER A 136 -5.91 18.72 18.87
C SER A 136 -6.17 20.22 18.99
N ARG A 137 -5.13 21.06 18.92
CA ARG A 137 -5.24 22.51 19.13
C ARG A 137 -4.77 23.34 17.95
N LEU A 138 -3.90 22.77 17.12
CA LEU A 138 -3.40 23.47 15.95
C LEU A 138 -4.58 23.83 15.03
N LYS A 139 -4.58 25.07 14.55
CA LYS A 139 -5.55 25.58 13.56
C LYS A 139 -5.01 25.55 12.12
N LYS A 140 -3.71 25.32 11.98
CA LYS A 140 -2.97 25.22 10.73
C LYS A 140 -2.11 23.97 10.76
N ALA A 141 -1.81 23.41 9.59
CA ALA A 141 -0.91 22.27 9.49
C ALA A 141 0.51 22.67 9.96
N PRO A 142 1.24 21.77 10.66
CA PRO A 142 2.67 21.93 10.91
C PRO A 142 3.48 22.05 9.62
N GLU A 143 4.71 22.53 9.72
CA GLU A 143 5.64 22.58 8.59
C GLU A 143 5.81 21.20 7.93
N GLY A 144 5.79 21.18 6.59
CA GLY A 144 5.87 19.94 5.80
C GLY A 144 4.57 19.14 5.72
N PHE A 145 3.51 19.54 6.43
CA PHE A 145 2.19 18.91 6.36
C PHE A 145 1.17 19.82 5.67
N THR A 146 0.22 19.19 5.01
CA THR A 146 -0.95 19.82 4.37
C THR A 146 -2.20 19.55 5.20
N LEU A 147 -3.06 20.56 5.34
CA LEU A 147 -4.34 20.45 6.04
C LEU A 147 -5.37 19.72 5.18
N ALA A 148 -5.85 18.55 5.60
CA ALA A 148 -6.98 17.87 4.94
C ALA A 148 -8.34 18.40 5.41
N GLY A 149 -8.42 18.84 6.67
CA GLY A 149 -9.61 19.44 7.26
C GLY A 149 -9.84 19.03 8.71
N GLU A 150 -10.97 19.46 9.26
CA GLU A 150 -11.32 19.25 10.66
C GLU A 150 -12.47 18.24 10.80
N ILE A 151 -12.32 17.25 11.68
CA ILE A 151 -13.34 16.25 12.03
C ILE A 151 -13.52 16.21 13.56
N ASN A 152 -14.75 16.45 14.02
CA ASN A 152 -15.14 16.38 15.44
C ASN A 152 -14.19 17.12 16.41
N GLY A 153 -13.69 18.30 16.04
CA GLY A 153 -12.81 19.11 16.89
C GLY A 153 -11.33 18.72 16.84
N VAL A 154 -10.91 17.83 15.93
CA VAL A 154 -9.50 17.65 15.57
C VAL A 154 -9.22 17.92 14.13
N ILE A 155 -7.97 18.30 13.88
CA ILE A 155 -7.46 18.55 12.55
C ILE A 155 -6.72 17.31 12.04
N VAL A 156 -7.04 16.90 10.81
CA VAL A 156 -6.31 15.91 10.04
C VAL A 156 -5.35 16.63 9.10
N CYS A 157 -4.07 16.29 9.19
CA CYS A 157 -3.04 16.76 8.26
C CYS A 157 -2.31 15.57 7.64
N TYR A 158 -1.70 15.76 6.48
CA TYR A 158 -0.92 14.73 5.80
C TYR A 158 0.35 15.29 5.17
N LYS A 159 1.40 14.47 5.12
CA LYS A 159 2.67 14.79 4.47
C LYS A 159 2.70 14.18 3.08
N MET A 160 3.23 14.92 2.11
CA MET A 160 3.51 14.40 0.76
C MET A 160 5.01 14.07 0.65
N GLY A 161 5.34 13.01 -0.08
CA GLY A 161 6.71 12.63 -0.39
C GLY A 161 6.82 11.99 -1.76
N ASN A 162 8.05 11.88 -2.25
CA ASN A 162 8.33 11.35 -3.59
C ASN A 162 8.14 9.82 -3.61
N VAL A 163 7.42 9.32 -4.60
CA VAL A 163 7.13 7.89 -4.73
C VAL A 163 8.39 7.12 -5.16
N GLN A 164 9.23 7.74 -6.01
CA GLN A 164 10.41 7.09 -6.61
C GLN A 164 11.62 7.02 -5.68
N ASP A 165 11.76 7.94 -4.72
CA ASP A 165 12.86 7.94 -3.74
C ASP A 165 12.82 6.71 -2.82
N THR A 166 11.74 5.93 -2.88
CA THR A 166 11.55 4.72 -2.06
C THR A 166 11.88 3.42 -2.81
N GLU A 167 12.11 3.48 -4.13
CA GLU A 167 12.57 2.32 -4.91
C GLU A 167 14.08 2.08 -4.74
N SER A 168 14.84 3.13 -4.43
CA SER A 168 16.28 3.03 -4.14
C SER A 168 16.59 2.29 -2.83
N HIS A 169 15.64 2.25 -1.88
CA HIS A 169 15.82 1.59 -0.58
C HIS A 169 15.23 0.17 -0.49
N GLY A 170 14.49 -0.29 -1.50
CA GLY A 170 13.77 -1.57 -1.46
C GLY A 170 14.51 -2.78 -2.06
N GLU A 171 15.37 -2.57 -3.08
CA GLU A 171 16.03 -3.69 -3.79
C GLU A 171 17.52 -3.45 -4.12
N ASN A 172 18.13 -2.31 -3.73
CA ASN A 172 19.54 -2.00 -4.04
C ASN A 172 20.36 -1.53 -2.82
N GLY A 173 20.07 -2.07 -1.64
CA GLY A 173 20.76 -1.73 -0.39
C GLY A 173 22.19 -2.27 -0.23
N ASN A 174 22.98 -2.39 -1.30
CA ASN A 174 24.38 -2.83 -1.23
C ASN A 174 25.26 -2.27 -2.37
N LYS A 175 25.14 -0.99 -2.71
CA LYS A 175 26.24 -0.30 -3.40
C LYS A 175 27.02 0.53 -2.37
N PRO A 176 28.28 0.17 -2.06
CA PRO A 176 29.15 1.03 -1.26
C PRO A 176 29.27 2.40 -1.96
N PRO A 177 29.49 3.49 -1.21
CA PRO A 177 29.79 4.78 -1.81
C PRO A 177 30.98 4.62 -2.77
N GLU A 178 30.83 5.17 -3.97
CA GLU A 178 31.85 5.12 -5.00
C GLU A 178 33.15 5.74 -4.45
N ARG A 179 34.22 4.94 -4.45
CA ARG A 179 35.51 5.36 -3.89
C ARG A 179 36.02 6.55 -4.71
N PRO A 180 36.44 7.67 -4.09
CA PRO A 180 37.01 8.77 -4.84
C PRO A 180 38.19 8.28 -5.69
N PRO A 181 38.40 8.86 -6.89
CA PRO A 181 39.46 8.46 -7.79
C PRO A 181 40.81 8.52 -7.05
N ARG A 182 41.57 7.42 -7.11
CA ARG A 182 42.85 7.31 -6.42
C ARG A 182 43.81 8.34 -7.03
N PRO A 183 44.42 9.25 -6.24
CA PRO A 183 45.36 10.22 -6.79
C PRO A 183 46.55 9.51 -7.42
N THR A 184 46.87 9.88 -8.64
CA THR A 184 48.05 9.43 -9.39
C THR A 184 49.30 9.94 -8.68
N VAL A 185 49.95 9.08 -7.89
CA VAL A 185 51.27 9.38 -7.33
C VAL A 185 52.35 9.07 -8.38
N PRO A 186 53.32 9.98 -8.62
CA PRO A 186 54.43 9.71 -9.52
C PRO A 186 55.33 8.60 -8.95
N PHE A 187 55.67 7.65 -9.82
CA PHE A 187 56.52 6.49 -9.56
C PHE A 187 57.84 6.86 -8.86
N SER A 188 58.15 6.19 -7.76
CA SER A 188 59.51 6.08 -7.21
C SER A 188 59.97 4.62 -7.28
N PRO A 189 61.20 4.32 -7.72
CA PRO A 189 61.64 2.97 -8.05
C PRO A 189 62.28 2.30 -6.83
N MET A 190 61.48 1.82 -5.87
CA MET A 190 62.06 1.16 -4.69
C MET A 190 61.34 -0.11 -4.22
N TYR A 191 60.50 -0.73 -5.06
CA TYR A 191 59.95 -2.06 -4.80
C TYR A 191 59.86 -2.91 -6.08
N PRO A 192 59.91 -4.26 -5.98
CA PRO A 192 59.88 -5.13 -7.14
C PRO A 192 58.52 -5.06 -7.84
N THR A 193 58.53 -4.97 -9.15
CA THR A 193 57.34 -5.08 -10.00
C THR A 193 56.82 -6.51 -9.96
N ILE A 194 55.64 -6.70 -9.39
CA ILE A 194 54.82 -7.88 -9.59
C ILE A 194 53.94 -7.55 -10.80
N ASP A 195 54.05 -8.35 -11.86
CA ASP A 195 53.27 -8.16 -13.07
C ASP A 195 51.77 -8.17 -12.74
N ASN A 196 51.07 -7.18 -13.28
CA ASN A 196 49.61 -7.05 -13.22
C ASN A 196 48.96 -8.10 -14.14
N GLU A 197 48.97 -9.36 -13.74
CA GLU A 197 48.01 -10.32 -14.29
C GLU A 197 46.94 -10.62 -13.24
N GLU A 198 45.73 -10.22 -13.60
CA GLU A 198 44.50 -10.19 -12.84
C GLU A 198 43.94 -11.61 -12.59
N HIS A 199 44.69 -12.48 -11.89
CA HIS A 199 44.30 -13.88 -11.65
C HIS A 199 43.69 -14.17 -10.27
N ASP A 200 43.64 -13.19 -9.36
CA ASP A 200 43.15 -13.42 -7.99
C ASP A 200 41.62 -13.58 -7.88
N TYR A 201 40.89 -13.39 -8.99
CA TYR A 201 39.42 -13.33 -9.01
C TYR A 201 38.77 -14.61 -9.54
N GLU A 202 39.53 -15.53 -10.16
CA GLU A 202 38.95 -16.76 -10.72
C GLU A 202 38.62 -17.81 -9.65
N ILE A 203 39.21 -17.71 -8.45
CA ILE A 203 39.03 -18.69 -7.37
C ILE A 203 37.69 -18.51 -6.62
N LEU A 204 36.99 -17.38 -6.82
CA LEU A 204 35.77 -17.04 -6.07
C LEU A 204 34.47 -17.16 -6.88
N ASN A 205 34.54 -17.66 -8.12
CA ASN A 205 33.34 -17.92 -8.92
C ASN A 205 32.66 -19.23 -8.47
N PRO A 206 31.39 -19.23 -8.01
CA PRO A 206 30.72 -20.42 -7.51
C PRO A 206 30.27 -21.41 -8.61
N ASP A 207 30.63 -21.12 -9.87
CA ASP A 207 30.21 -21.89 -11.05
C ASP A 207 31.26 -22.90 -11.57
N TYR A 208 32.46 -22.94 -10.99
CA TYR A 208 33.42 -24.02 -11.29
C TYR A 208 33.25 -25.19 -10.32
N ASN A 209 32.89 -26.36 -10.87
CA ASN A 209 32.58 -27.63 -10.21
C ASN A 209 31.19 -27.78 -9.57
N ARG A 210 30.15 -27.83 -10.42
CA ARG A 210 28.95 -28.60 -10.11
C ARG A 210 29.12 -30.04 -10.62
N PRO A 211 29.31 -31.06 -9.76
CA PRO A 211 29.09 -32.44 -10.19
C PRO A 211 27.62 -32.59 -10.58
N ALA A 212 27.35 -32.78 -11.87
CA ALA A 212 26.01 -33.03 -12.40
C ALA A 212 25.54 -34.43 -11.96
N ARG A 213 24.95 -34.53 -10.77
CA ARG A 213 24.19 -35.72 -10.38
C ARG A 213 22.73 -35.50 -10.77
N PRO A 214 22.11 -36.37 -11.59
CA PRO A 214 20.69 -36.29 -11.90
C PRO A 214 19.87 -36.35 -10.60
N ALA A 215 18.91 -35.44 -10.46
CA ALA A 215 17.98 -35.46 -9.33
C ALA A 215 17.04 -36.69 -9.42
N PRO A 216 16.64 -37.32 -8.30
CA PRO A 216 15.67 -38.40 -8.31
C PRO A 216 14.31 -37.93 -8.84
N VAL A 217 13.70 -38.73 -9.72
CA VAL A 217 12.38 -38.47 -10.29
C VAL A 217 11.32 -38.55 -9.18
N ARG A 218 10.44 -37.54 -9.10
CA ARG A 218 9.30 -37.55 -8.18
C ARG A 218 8.31 -38.66 -8.57
N PRO A 219 7.76 -39.44 -7.63
CA PRO A 219 6.66 -40.36 -7.91
C PRO A 219 5.45 -39.58 -8.46
N ALA A 220 4.83 -40.13 -9.50
CA ALA A 220 3.63 -39.56 -10.11
C ALA A 220 2.48 -39.46 -9.09
N PRO A 221 1.64 -38.42 -9.16
CA PRO A 221 0.45 -38.32 -8.33
C PRO A 221 -0.56 -39.41 -8.74
N THR A 222 -0.91 -40.26 -7.78
CA THR A 222 -1.95 -41.27 -7.92
C THR A 222 -3.28 -40.58 -8.23
N THR A 223 -3.89 -40.92 -9.36
CA THR A 223 -5.26 -40.54 -9.68
C THR A 223 -6.22 -41.20 -8.69
N PRO A 224 -7.25 -40.50 -8.17
CA PRO A 224 -8.26 -41.16 -7.35
C PRO A 224 -9.12 -42.03 -8.26
N ALA A 225 -8.92 -43.34 -8.18
CA ALA A 225 -9.85 -44.31 -8.71
C ALA A 225 -11.18 -44.20 -7.95
N ALA A 226 -12.27 -44.15 -8.72
CA ALA A 226 -13.62 -44.24 -8.22
C ALA A 226 -13.84 -45.59 -7.50
N SER A 227 -14.17 -45.55 -6.21
CA SER A 227 -15.05 -46.51 -5.54
C SER A 227 -15.37 -46.00 -4.14
N GLY A 228 -16.65 -45.98 -3.78
CA GLY A 228 -17.14 -45.49 -2.48
C GLY A 228 -16.88 -46.45 -1.32
N PRO A 229 -17.73 -46.41 -0.28
CA PRO A 229 -17.74 -45.39 0.75
C PRO A 229 -17.20 -45.97 2.06
N ALA A 230 -16.23 -45.32 2.69
CA ALA A 230 -15.82 -45.64 4.05
C ALA A 230 -15.52 -44.35 4.82
N HIS A 231 -16.28 -44.20 5.89
CA HIS A 231 -16.29 -43.07 6.80
C HIS A 231 -15.02 -43.06 7.66
N THR A 232 -14.25 -41.98 7.61
CA THR A 232 -13.34 -41.58 8.71
C THR A 232 -13.21 -40.07 8.77
N LEU A 233 -13.99 -39.46 9.66
CA LEU A 233 -13.61 -38.36 10.56
C LEU A 233 -12.68 -37.26 10.01
N SER A 234 -13.28 -36.22 9.43
CA SER A 234 -12.69 -34.88 9.37
C SER A 234 -13.74 -33.85 9.76
N SER A 235 -13.58 -33.30 10.97
CA SER A 235 -14.39 -32.20 11.50
C SER A 235 -13.97 -30.89 10.84
N THR A 236 -14.45 -30.64 9.62
CA THR A 236 -14.41 -29.32 8.98
C THR A 236 -15.75 -29.05 8.31
N HIS A 237 -16.75 -28.70 9.12
CA HIS A 237 -18.06 -28.29 8.63
C HIS A 237 -17.93 -26.91 7.98
N HIS A 238 -17.63 -26.86 6.68
CA HIS A 238 -17.85 -25.64 5.90
C HIS A 238 -19.36 -25.47 5.73
N ALA A 239 -19.89 -24.29 6.09
CA ALA A 239 -21.33 -23.97 6.11
C ALA A 239 -22.05 -24.07 4.73
N LEU A 240 -21.33 -24.46 3.68
CA LEU A 240 -21.82 -24.64 2.32
C LEU A 240 -21.63 -26.07 1.79
N ALA A 241 -21.18 -27.01 2.63
CA ALA A 241 -21.02 -28.41 2.24
C ALA A 241 -22.39 -29.04 1.98
N GLY A 242 -22.68 -29.36 0.72
CA GLY A 242 -23.95 -29.96 0.28
C GLY A 242 -24.91 -29.00 -0.44
N VAL A 243 -24.56 -27.71 -0.62
CA VAL A 243 -25.35 -26.80 -1.46
C VAL A 243 -24.87 -26.88 -2.91
N PRO A 244 -25.70 -27.34 -3.86
CA PRO A 244 -25.31 -27.36 -5.27
C PRO A 244 -25.16 -25.94 -5.79
N PHE A 245 -24.05 -25.67 -6.49
CA PHE A 245 -23.85 -24.42 -7.22
C PHE A 245 -24.72 -24.43 -8.49
N ILE A 246 -25.85 -23.72 -8.43
CA ILE A 246 -26.75 -23.55 -9.58
C ILE A 246 -26.54 -22.14 -10.11
N ILE A 247 -26.15 -22.01 -11.39
CA ILE A 247 -26.13 -20.72 -12.07
C ILE A 247 -27.56 -20.18 -12.12
N ASN A 248 -27.74 -18.91 -11.75
CA ASN A 248 -29.05 -18.27 -11.81
C ASN A 248 -29.61 -18.40 -13.25
N PRO A 249 -30.85 -18.89 -13.43
CA PRO A 249 -31.44 -19.16 -14.74
C PRO A 249 -31.36 -18.00 -15.73
N LYS A 250 -31.29 -16.75 -15.22
CA LYS A 250 -31.07 -15.54 -16.03
C LYS A 250 -29.77 -15.55 -16.83
N PHE A 251 -28.78 -16.36 -16.44
CA PHE A 251 -27.49 -16.50 -17.12
C PHE A 251 -27.34 -17.84 -17.86
N MET A 252 -28.32 -18.75 -17.79
CA MET A 252 -28.23 -20.05 -18.49
C MET A 252 -28.51 -19.95 -20.00
N ASN A 253 -29.14 -18.86 -20.46
CA ASN A 253 -29.59 -18.70 -21.84
C ASN A 253 -28.81 -17.63 -22.64
N SER A 254 -27.63 -17.19 -22.19
CA SER A 254 -26.81 -16.22 -22.92
C SER A 254 -25.98 -16.84 -24.06
N THR A 255 -26.46 -17.91 -24.68
CA THR A 255 -25.97 -18.37 -25.99
C THR A 255 -26.72 -17.70 -27.15
N SER A 256 -27.69 -16.83 -26.87
CA SER A 256 -28.39 -16.01 -27.87
C SER A 256 -28.23 -14.52 -27.56
N ALA A 257 -27.08 -13.99 -28.00
CA ALA A 257 -26.94 -12.68 -28.65
C ALA A 257 -27.66 -11.43 -28.10
N ASP A 258 -27.85 -11.26 -26.79
CA ASP A 258 -28.05 -9.90 -26.23
C ASP A 258 -26.71 -9.38 -25.69
N LYS A 259 -25.84 -9.03 -26.64
CA LYS A 259 -24.61 -8.30 -26.34
C LYS A 259 -25.03 -6.94 -25.81
N MET A 260 -24.74 -6.65 -24.54
CA MET A 260 -24.57 -5.26 -24.10
C MET A 260 -23.70 -4.57 -25.16
N GLN A 261 -24.31 -3.69 -25.97
CA GLN A 261 -23.58 -2.91 -26.95
C GLN A 261 -22.79 -1.86 -26.17
N ILE A 262 -21.61 -2.25 -25.70
CA ILE A 262 -20.60 -1.31 -25.24
C ILE A 262 -20.24 -0.48 -26.47
N PRO A 263 -20.45 0.85 -26.47
CA PRO A 263 -20.11 1.68 -27.62
C PRO A 263 -18.63 1.53 -27.94
N MET A 264 -18.33 1.17 -29.18
CA MET A 264 -16.97 0.91 -29.63
C MET A 264 -16.19 2.22 -29.64
N ILE A 265 -15.24 2.36 -28.73
CA ILE A 265 -14.33 3.52 -28.70
C ILE A 265 -13.46 3.45 -29.95
N LYS A 266 -13.66 4.38 -30.87
CA LYS A 266 -12.81 4.50 -32.07
C LYS A 266 -11.43 4.95 -31.64
N ALA A 267 -10.40 4.16 -31.95
CA ALA A 267 -9.02 4.59 -31.80
C ALA A 267 -8.78 5.83 -32.67
N ARG A 268 -8.24 6.90 -32.07
CA ARG A 268 -7.89 8.14 -32.77
C ARG A 268 -6.38 8.36 -32.65
N THR A 269 -5.79 8.94 -33.69
CA THR A 269 -4.38 9.34 -33.66
C THR A 269 -4.20 10.62 -32.87
N MET A 270 -2.98 10.88 -32.41
CA MET A 270 -2.65 12.10 -31.65
C MET A 270 -2.97 13.39 -32.44
N GLN A 271 -2.72 13.39 -33.76
CA GLN A 271 -3.07 14.53 -34.63
C GLN A 271 -4.57 14.80 -34.68
N GLN A 272 -5.39 13.74 -34.66
CA GLN A 272 -6.84 13.86 -34.73
C GLN A 272 -7.42 14.40 -33.42
N LEU A 273 -6.84 14.01 -32.28
CA LEU A 273 -7.18 14.58 -30.97
C LEU A 273 -6.82 16.07 -30.88
N LEU A 274 -5.62 16.45 -31.36
CA LEU A 274 -5.19 17.85 -31.35
C LEU A 274 -6.09 18.72 -32.24
N LYS A 275 -6.55 18.21 -33.38
CA LYS A 275 -7.47 18.91 -34.27
C LYS A 275 -8.87 19.07 -33.66
N ASP A 276 -9.40 18.00 -33.07
CA ASP A 276 -10.80 17.97 -32.61
C ASP A 276 -10.99 18.65 -31.24
N TYR A 277 -9.93 18.75 -30.44
CA TYR A 277 -9.97 19.24 -29.06
C TYR A 277 -8.96 20.36 -28.79
N SER A 278 -8.44 21.05 -29.81
CA SER A 278 -7.65 22.26 -29.61
C SER A 278 -8.53 23.35 -28.98
N TYR A 279 -8.25 23.67 -27.71
CA TYR A 279 -8.87 24.79 -27.02
C TYR A 279 -7.89 25.97 -27.00
N ASP A 280 -8.16 26.95 -27.85
CA ASP A 280 -7.43 28.21 -27.88
C ASP A 280 -8.17 29.19 -26.96
N PHE A 281 -7.59 29.47 -25.78
CA PHE A 281 -8.11 30.27 -24.66
C PHE A 281 -8.53 31.73 -24.99
N SER A 282 -8.67 32.05 -26.28
CA SER A 282 -9.25 33.27 -26.83
C SER A 282 -10.58 33.69 -26.18
N VAL A 283 -11.41 32.73 -25.77
CA VAL A 283 -12.74 32.98 -25.18
C VAL A 283 -12.69 33.39 -23.70
N GLU A 284 -11.55 33.21 -23.02
CA GLU A 284 -11.39 33.49 -21.58
C GLU A 284 -10.73 34.84 -21.29
N ARG A 285 -10.37 35.64 -22.31
CA ARG A 285 -9.66 36.92 -22.15
C ARG A 285 -10.58 38.16 -22.07
N GLN A 286 -11.84 38.01 -21.66
CA GLN A 286 -12.77 39.14 -21.45
C GLN A 286 -12.90 39.53 -19.99
#